data_AF-W4Q2R9-F1
#
_entry.id   AF-W4Q2R9-F1
#
_cell.length_a   1.000
_cell.length_b   1.000
_cell.length_c   1.000
_cell.angle_alpha   90.00
_cell.angle_beta   90.00
_cell.angle_gamma   90.00
#
_symmetry.space_group_name_H-M   'P 1'
#
loop_
_entity.id
_entity.type
_entity.pdbx_description
1 polymer ?
#
loop_
_entity_poly.entity_id
_entity_poly.type
_entity_poly.pdbx_seq_one_letter_code
_entity_poly.pdbx_strand_id
1 'polypeptide(L)'
;MLSFFKRKHTDEELQRTGGESNVAASNIDENIAEPTNEMVEPELSLHPSWNVTKEEAYVYRFLHFDCPPMKRNQLAISGIEVVEERGGLHVSAFIRNSSKKTITFGEKTLVLLGRNGEQVARSRFDLAEIGELPPESSRPWHFLFEGEDLYQKNGAPENGWRLTFEERNIPKEHQLDVTEEWAAFLGEEMVDQLQQFVKQLRPLQKNEINLFGFQADEDKYGAIQAVALMRNGSEENIKVDKLTLQLEDANGDVISVGQFDLGDFTVKPNTSKLCRFIFHELRQKEYDLSSWTLKMPKPEAN
;
A
#
# COMPACT_ATOMS: atom_id res chain seq x y z
N MET A 1 -8.73 -2.82 -31.54
CA MET A 1 -7.85 -1.76 -31.02
C MET A 1 -8.61 -0.45 -31.07
N LEU A 2 -8.79 0.17 -29.91
CA LEU A 2 -9.36 1.51 -29.80
C LEU A 2 -8.45 2.46 -30.55
N SER A 3 -8.99 3.08 -31.60
CA SER A 3 -8.26 4.03 -32.42
C SER A 3 -8.30 5.39 -31.75
N PHE A 4 -7.67 5.48 -30.58
CA PHE A 4 -7.65 6.67 -29.73
C PHE A 4 -7.17 7.91 -30.49
N PHE A 5 -6.18 7.73 -31.38
CA PHE A 5 -5.57 8.80 -32.15
C PHE A 5 -6.25 9.12 -33.50
N LYS A 6 -7.24 8.33 -33.95
CA LYS A 6 -7.88 8.56 -35.27
C LYS A 6 -8.67 9.85 -35.38
N ARG A 7 -8.94 10.53 -34.25
CA ARG A 7 -9.69 11.80 -34.23
C ARG A 7 -8.81 13.04 -34.31
N LYS A 8 -7.48 12.90 -34.23
CA LYS A 8 -6.53 14.01 -34.18
C LYS A 8 -5.77 14.10 -35.49
N HIS A 9 -5.81 15.26 -36.14
CA HIS A 9 -5.25 15.49 -37.47
C HIS A 9 -4.22 16.62 -37.53
N THR A 10 -4.02 17.35 -36.43
CA THR A 10 -3.05 18.45 -36.34
C THR A 10 -2.06 18.25 -35.20
N ASP A 11 -0.87 18.86 -35.31
CA ASP A 11 0.18 18.79 -34.28
C ASP A 11 -0.26 19.45 -32.96
N GLU A 12 -1.13 20.47 -33.02
CA GLU A 12 -1.71 21.12 -31.83
C GLU A 12 -2.65 20.18 -31.04
N GLU A 13 -3.32 19.24 -31.73
CA GLU A 13 -4.18 18.24 -31.11
C GLU A 13 -3.38 17.05 -30.51
N LEU A 14 -2.15 16.84 -30.99
CA LEU A 14 -1.23 15.77 -30.59
C LEU A 14 -0.37 16.16 -29.39
N GLN A 15 -0.97 16.85 -28.41
CA GLN A 15 -0.29 17.16 -27.14
C GLN A 15 -0.77 16.28 -26.01
N ARG A 16 0.14 16.06 -25.05
CA ARG A 16 -0.19 15.43 -23.78
C ARG A 16 -1.04 16.37 -22.93
N THR A 17 -2.17 15.87 -22.45
CA THR A 17 -3.08 16.63 -21.55
C THR A 17 -2.82 16.34 -20.08
N GLY A 18 -2.15 15.22 -19.79
CA GLY A 18 -1.82 14.77 -18.44
C GLY A 18 -0.41 15.15 -18.00
N GLY A 19 -0.29 15.56 -16.74
CA GLY A 19 0.99 15.80 -16.09
C GLY A 19 1.77 14.51 -15.80
N GLU A 20 2.94 14.68 -15.21
CA GLU A 20 3.76 13.59 -14.70
C GLU A 20 3.65 13.45 -13.18
N SER A 21 3.63 12.20 -12.71
CA SER A 21 3.75 11.83 -11.30
C SER A 21 4.91 10.87 -11.12
N ASN A 22 5.71 11.07 -10.08
CA ASN A 22 6.96 10.34 -9.85
C ASN A 22 6.96 9.69 -8.47
N VAL A 23 7.48 8.47 -8.38
CA VAL A 23 7.70 7.73 -7.12
C VAL A 23 9.09 7.11 -7.12
N ALA A 24 9.62 6.78 -5.93
CA ALA A 24 10.88 6.05 -5.84
C ALA A 24 10.69 4.61 -6.36
N ALA A 25 11.63 4.12 -7.19
CA ALA A 25 11.57 2.74 -7.68
C ALA A 25 11.74 1.71 -6.53
N SER A 26 12.40 2.11 -5.44
CA SER A 26 12.53 1.31 -4.21
C SER A 26 11.20 1.03 -3.51
N ASN A 27 10.13 1.80 -3.79
CA ASN A 27 8.77 1.53 -3.31
C ASN A 27 8.13 0.30 -4.00
N ILE A 28 8.75 -0.21 -5.07
CA ILE A 28 8.28 -1.39 -5.81
C ILE A 28 9.27 -2.54 -5.70
N ASP A 29 10.57 -2.28 -5.80
CA ASP A 29 11.63 -3.26 -5.59
C ASP A 29 12.70 -2.68 -4.66
N GLU A 30 12.74 -3.18 -3.42
CA GLU A 30 13.65 -2.74 -2.36
C GLU A 30 15.14 -2.91 -2.73
N ASN A 31 15.46 -3.72 -3.75
CA ASN A 31 16.83 -3.88 -4.23
C ASN A 31 17.28 -2.72 -5.13
N ILE A 32 16.40 -1.79 -5.48
CA ILE A 32 16.74 -0.58 -6.23
C ILE A 32 17.18 0.50 -5.24
N ALA A 33 18.31 1.15 -5.53
CA ALA A 33 18.80 2.24 -4.69
C ALA A 33 17.85 3.45 -4.72
N GLU A 34 17.92 4.29 -3.69
CA GLU A 34 17.13 5.51 -3.63
C GLU A 34 17.41 6.47 -4.82
N PRO A 35 16.47 7.38 -5.13
CA PRO A 35 16.65 8.35 -6.19
C PRO A 35 17.89 9.23 -6.02
N THR A 36 18.65 9.45 -7.09
CA THR A 36 19.82 10.36 -7.09
C THR A 36 19.55 11.61 -7.93
N ASN A 37 20.45 12.58 -7.95
CA ASN A 37 20.29 13.78 -8.81
C ASN A 37 20.78 13.57 -10.25
N GLU A 38 21.25 12.37 -10.61
CA GLU A 38 21.55 12.03 -12.00
C GLU A 38 20.25 12.03 -12.83
N MET A 39 20.24 12.74 -13.95
CA MET A 39 19.08 12.81 -14.85
C MET A 39 19.19 11.74 -15.94
N VAL A 40 18.07 11.13 -16.28
CA VAL A 40 17.96 10.02 -17.22
C VAL A 40 16.84 10.35 -18.20
N GLU A 41 17.04 10.04 -19.47
CA GLU A 41 16.03 10.12 -20.52
C GLU A 41 15.65 8.70 -20.94
N PRO A 42 14.59 8.11 -20.34
CA PRO A 42 14.15 6.78 -20.71
C PRO A 42 13.80 6.65 -22.18
N GLU A 43 14.07 5.50 -22.79
CA GLU A 43 13.74 5.22 -24.19
C GLU A 43 12.34 4.62 -24.35
N LEU A 44 11.65 4.95 -25.45
CA LEU A 44 10.35 4.36 -25.77
C LEU A 44 10.46 2.83 -25.93
N SER A 45 9.68 2.08 -25.15
CA SER A 45 9.57 0.62 -25.21
C SER A 45 8.12 0.21 -25.45
N LEU A 46 7.82 -0.36 -26.62
CA LEU A 46 6.49 -0.90 -26.91
C LEU A 46 6.34 -2.31 -26.35
N HIS A 47 5.15 -2.63 -25.85
CA HIS A 47 4.88 -3.95 -25.31
C HIS A 47 4.96 -5.03 -26.41
N PRO A 48 5.68 -6.15 -26.21
CA PRO A 48 5.87 -7.17 -27.26
C PRO A 48 4.58 -7.79 -27.81
N SER A 49 3.53 -7.87 -26.99
CA SER A 49 2.23 -8.42 -27.42
C SER A 49 1.34 -7.42 -28.16
N TRP A 50 1.69 -6.12 -28.16
CA TRP A 50 0.89 -5.11 -28.84
C TRP A 50 1.15 -5.14 -30.34
N ASN A 51 0.07 -5.19 -31.12
CA ASN A 51 0.14 -5.03 -32.56
C ASN A 51 0.06 -3.54 -32.93
N VAL A 52 1.15 -2.80 -32.75
CA VAL A 52 1.21 -1.35 -32.99
C VAL A 52 1.49 -1.06 -34.46
N THR A 53 0.66 -0.23 -35.10
CA THR A 53 0.89 0.23 -36.47
C THR A 53 2.06 1.22 -36.56
N LYS A 54 2.57 1.50 -37.76
CA LYS A 54 3.67 2.47 -37.93
C LYS A 54 3.24 3.88 -37.54
N GLU A 55 2.00 4.22 -37.85
CA GLU A 55 1.38 5.49 -37.52
C GLU A 55 1.26 5.66 -36.00
N GLU A 56 0.75 4.66 -35.29
CA GLU A 56 0.67 4.69 -33.81
C GLU A 56 2.06 4.75 -33.16
N ALA A 57 3.03 3.99 -33.69
CA ALA A 57 4.40 4.03 -33.20
C ALA A 57 5.05 5.41 -33.38
N TYR A 58 4.72 6.12 -34.47
CA TYR A 58 5.16 7.50 -34.68
C TYR A 58 4.53 8.45 -33.66
N VAL A 59 3.23 8.34 -33.41
CA VAL A 59 2.52 9.15 -32.41
C VAL A 59 3.10 8.93 -31.02
N TYR A 60 3.34 7.68 -30.60
CA TYR A 60 3.97 7.42 -29.31
C TYR A 60 5.37 8.00 -29.21
N ARG A 61 6.17 7.94 -30.29
CA ARG A 61 7.51 8.53 -30.31
C ARG A 61 7.46 10.06 -30.19
N PHE A 62 6.51 10.69 -30.88
CA PHE A 62 6.28 12.13 -30.81
C PHE A 62 5.90 12.55 -29.38
N LEU A 63 4.87 11.93 -28.80
CA LEU A 63 4.43 12.22 -27.43
C LEU A 63 5.48 11.89 -26.37
N HIS A 64 6.30 10.86 -26.63
CA HIS A 64 7.42 10.49 -25.78
C HIS A 64 8.50 11.58 -25.75
N PHE A 65 8.75 12.25 -26.88
CA PHE A 65 9.76 13.30 -26.98
C PHE A 65 9.47 14.47 -26.03
N ASP A 66 8.19 14.74 -25.75
CA ASP A 66 7.76 15.77 -24.80
C ASP A 66 7.83 15.34 -23.33
N CYS A 67 8.27 14.11 -23.04
CA CYS A 67 8.42 13.64 -21.67
C CYS A 67 9.68 14.24 -21.01
N PRO A 68 9.59 14.82 -19.81
CA PRO A 68 10.74 15.41 -19.15
C PRO A 68 11.77 14.33 -18.73
N PRO A 69 13.05 14.69 -18.55
CA PRO A 69 14.02 13.77 -17.97
C PRO A 69 13.65 13.44 -16.51
N MET A 70 13.97 12.23 -16.07
CA MET A 70 13.68 11.73 -14.72
C MET A 70 14.94 11.66 -13.89
N LYS A 71 14.84 11.77 -12.56
CA LYS A 71 15.96 11.40 -11.69
C LYS A 71 16.19 9.90 -11.76
N ARG A 72 17.44 9.47 -11.67
CA ARG A 72 17.86 8.06 -11.59
C ARG A 72 17.09 7.33 -10.47
N ASN A 73 16.72 6.07 -10.73
CA ASN A 73 15.99 5.19 -9.79
C ASN A 73 14.59 5.68 -9.39
N GLN A 74 13.88 6.30 -10.33
CA GLN A 74 12.47 6.66 -10.20
C GLN A 74 11.60 5.84 -11.14
N LEU A 75 10.34 5.74 -10.74
CA LEU A 75 9.24 5.35 -11.61
C LEU A 75 8.34 6.57 -11.83
N ALA A 76 7.83 6.71 -13.04
CA ALA A 76 6.90 7.78 -13.36
C ALA A 76 5.69 7.28 -14.14
N ILE A 77 4.58 7.98 -13.95
CA ILE A 77 3.40 7.92 -14.82
C ILE A 77 3.27 9.26 -15.50
N SER A 78 3.44 9.27 -16.82
CA SER A 78 3.36 10.46 -17.66
C SER A 78 2.07 10.41 -18.48
N GLY A 79 1.07 11.20 -18.09
CA GLY A 79 -0.24 11.17 -18.73
C GLY A 79 -0.22 11.61 -20.20
N ILE A 80 -0.89 10.85 -21.06
CA ILE A 80 -1.04 11.16 -22.49
C ILE A 80 -2.40 11.84 -22.70
N GLU A 81 -3.48 11.09 -22.48
CA GLU A 81 -4.85 11.59 -22.62
C GLU A 81 -5.82 10.78 -21.77
N VAL A 82 -6.98 11.38 -21.50
CA VAL A 82 -8.11 10.73 -20.86
C VAL A 82 -9.36 10.98 -21.69
N VAL A 83 -10.10 9.92 -21.97
CA VAL A 83 -11.32 9.97 -22.77
C VAL A 83 -12.43 9.26 -22.03
N GLU A 84 -13.60 9.88 -21.97
CA GLU A 84 -14.80 9.23 -21.48
C GLU A 84 -15.45 8.42 -22.61
N GLU A 85 -15.66 7.13 -22.38
CA GLU A 85 -16.39 6.25 -23.30
C GLU A 85 -17.24 5.25 -22.50
N ARG A 86 -18.49 5.04 -22.91
CA ARG A 86 -19.41 4.04 -22.31
C ARG A 86 -19.59 4.16 -20.79
N GLY A 87 -19.42 5.37 -20.24
CA GLY A 87 -19.52 5.62 -18.80
C GLY A 87 -18.27 5.24 -18.00
N GLY A 88 -17.15 4.95 -18.66
CA GLY A 88 -15.83 4.76 -18.06
C GLY A 88 -14.83 5.79 -18.56
N LEU A 89 -13.70 5.91 -17.86
CA LEU A 89 -12.57 6.75 -18.25
C LEU A 89 -11.43 5.87 -18.77
N HIS A 90 -11.12 6.02 -20.06
CA HIS A 90 -9.93 5.46 -20.68
C HIS A 90 -8.76 6.42 -20.50
N VAL A 91 -7.79 6.06 -19.69
CA VAL A 91 -6.58 6.86 -19.43
C VAL A 91 -5.40 6.22 -20.14
N SER A 92 -4.77 6.96 -21.05
CA SER A 92 -3.52 6.58 -21.70
C SER A 92 -2.36 7.29 -21.01
N ALA A 93 -1.29 6.56 -20.67
CA ALA A 93 -0.10 7.13 -20.05
C ALA A 93 1.16 6.34 -20.42
N PHE A 94 2.32 6.97 -20.24
CA PHE A 94 3.60 6.29 -20.22
C PHE A 94 3.96 5.85 -18.80
N ILE A 95 4.28 4.57 -18.63
CA ILE A 95 4.91 4.03 -17.43
C ILE A 95 6.41 4.01 -17.66
N ARG A 96 7.15 4.79 -16.87
CA ARG A 96 8.56 5.11 -17.11
C ARG A 96 9.43 4.59 -15.98
N ASN A 97 10.57 4.02 -16.33
CA ASN A 97 11.59 3.49 -15.43
C ASN A 97 12.92 4.18 -15.73
N SER A 98 13.49 4.88 -14.77
CA SER A 98 14.83 5.48 -14.89
C SER A 98 15.92 4.68 -14.16
N SER A 99 15.57 3.54 -13.57
CA SER A 99 16.53 2.64 -12.94
C SER A 99 17.31 1.84 -13.98
N LYS A 100 18.50 1.37 -13.60
CA LYS A 100 19.33 0.47 -14.40
C LYS A 100 18.87 -1.00 -14.33
N LYS A 101 17.72 -1.26 -13.70
CA LYS A 101 17.18 -2.61 -13.51
C LYS A 101 15.84 -2.73 -14.23
N THR A 102 15.55 -3.95 -14.66
CA THR A 102 14.21 -4.32 -15.10
C THR A 102 13.27 -4.27 -13.91
N ILE A 103 12.06 -3.74 -14.12
CA ILE A 103 11.02 -3.68 -13.09
C ILE A 103 9.84 -4.55 -13.52
N THR A 104 9.35 -5.34 -12.58
CA THR A 104 8.09 -6.07 -12.70
C THR A 104 7.10 -5.52 -11.69
N PHE A 105 5.85 -5.38 -12.10
CA PHE A 105 4.78 -4.91 -11.23
C PHE A 105 3.87 -6.09 -10.83
N GLY A 106 3.21 -5.96 -9.68
CA GLY A 106 2.06 -6.78 -9.33
C GLY A 106 0.81 -5.91 -9.29
N GLU A 107 -0.13 -6.24 -8.42
CA GLU A 107 -1.32 -5.41 -8.21
C GLU A 107 -0.94 -4.05 -7.58
N LYS A 108 -1.40 -2.96 -8.18
CA LYS A 108 -1.20 -1.60 -7.67
C LYS A 108 -2.49 -0.79 -7.78
N THR A 109 -2.73 0.07 -6.80
CA THR A 109 -3.81 1.06 -6.88
C THR A 109 -3.31 2.31 -7.58
N LEU A 110 -4.07 2.78 -8.57
CA LEU A 110 -3.83 4.06 -9.22
C LEU A 110 -4.96 5.03 -8.89
N VAL A 111 -4.60 6.30 -8.75
CA VAL A 111 -5.52 7.40 -8.51
C VAL A 111 -5.41 8.40 -9.66
N LEU A 112 -6.55 8.70 -10.28
CA LEU A 112 -6.68 9.78 -11.24
C LEU A 112 -7.08 11.05 -10.50
N LEU A 113 -6.21 12.04 -10.55
CA LEU A 113 -6.40 13.36 -9.95
C LEU A 113 -6.72 14.38 -11.04
N GLY A 114 -7.72 15.24 -10.80
CA GLY A 114 -8.01 16.38 -11.64
C GLY A 114 -7.00 17.51 -11.45
N ARG A 115 -7.23 18.65 -12.13
CA ARG A 115 -6.27 19.76 -12.20
C ARG A 115 -5.97 20.36 -10.84
N ASN A 116 -6.94 20.40 -9.93
CA ASN A 116 -6.79 21.00 -8.60
C ASN A 116 -6.46 19.94 -7.53
N GLY A 117 -6.13 18.71 -7.93
CA GLY A 117 -5.80 17.60 -7.02
C GLY A 117 -7.01 16.86 -6.47
N GLU A 118 -8.22 17.16 -6.94
CA GLU A 118 -9.42 16.41 -6.61
C GLU A 118 -9.35 14.98 -7.17
N GLN A 119 -9.80 14.00 -6.38
CA GLN A 119 -9.84 12.61 -6.81
C GLN A 119 -11.00 12.42 -7.79
N VAL A 120 -10.68 12.04 -9.02
CA VAL A 120 -11.65 11.79 -10.11
C VAL A 120 -12.01 10.32 -10.13
N ALA A 121 -11.00 9.45 -10.08
CA ALA A 121 -11.17 8.01 -10.05
C ALA A 121 -10.07 7.32 -9.25
N ARG A 122 -10.35 6.12 -8.74
CA ARG A 122 -9.38 5.24 -8.09
C ARG A 122 -9.75 3.81 -8.41
N SER A 123 -8.76 3.05 -8.86
CA SER A 123 -8.97 1.64 -9.17
C SER A 123 -7.71 0.85 -8.88
N ARG A 124 -7.90 -0.45 -8.65
CA ARG A 124 -6.81 -1.41 -8.47
C ARG A 124 -6.59 -2.13 -9.78
N PHE A 125 -5.36 -2.09 -10.29
CA PHE A 125 -4.98 -2.74 -11.53
C PHE A 125 -3.98 -3.85 -11.27
N ASP A 126 -4.10 -4.95 -12.01
CA ASP A 126 -3.02 -5.91 -12.15
C ASP A 126 -2.01 -5.37 -13.19
N LEU A 127 -0.92 -4.78 -12.69
CA LEU A 127 0.12 -4.25 -13.55
C LEU A 127 1.12 -5.32 -14.00
N ALA A 128 0.96 -6.58 -13.59
CA ALA A 128 1.75 -7.68 -14.14
C ALA A 128 1.53 -7.83 -15.66
N GLU A 129 0.36 -7.41 -16.17
CA GLU A 129 0.06 -7.38 -17.61
C GLU A 129 0.97 -6.44 -18.42
N ILE A 130 1.56 -5.42 -17.78
CA ILE A 130 2.57 -4.56 -18.42
C ILE A 130 3.83 -5.35 -18.78
N GLY A 131 4.03 -6.51 -18.14
CA GLY A 131 5.22 -7.34 -18.28
C GLY A 131 6.46 -6.69 -17.69
N GLU A 132 7.62 -7.24 -18.08
CA GLU A 132 8.91 -6.67 -17.70
C GLU A 132 9.11 -5.30 -18.35
N LEU A 133 9.29 -4.28 -17.52
CA LEU A 133 9.65 -2.93 -17.94
C LEU A 133 11.18 -2.82 -17.95
N PRO A 134 11.84 -2.72 -19.12
CA PRO A 134 13.30 -2.70 -19.21
C PRO A 134 13.94 -1.54 -18.43
N PRO A 135 15.25 -1.62 -18.15
CA PRO A 135 16.02 -0.48 -17.65
C PRO A 135 15.83 0.74 -18.53
N GLU A 136 15.76 1.93 -17.91
CA GLU A 136 15.76 3.22 -18.62
C GLU A 136 14.74 3.27 -19.77
N SER A 137 13.50 2.83 -19.51
CA SER A 137 12.47 2.69 -20.55
C SER A 137 11.15 3.39 -20.21
N SER A 138 10.36 3.69 -21.24
CA SER A 138 9.07 4.37 -21.17
C SER A 138 8.06 3.61 -22.02
N ARG A 139 7.06 3.00 -21.38
CA ARG A 139 6.09 2.13 -22.06
C ARG A 139 4.70 2.76 -22.08
N PRO A 140 4.07 2.94 -23.24
CA PRO A 140 2.67 3.36 -23.29
C PRO A 140 1.79 2.23 -22.73
N TRP A 141 0.78 2.63 -21.96
CA TRP A 141 -0.22 1.73 -21.41
C TRP A 141 -1.57 2.41 -21.31
N HIS A 142 -2.64 1.61 -21.30
CA HIS A 142 -4.01 2.08 -21.20
C HIS A 142 -4.67 1.53 -19.95
N PHE A 143 -5.34 2.39 -19.20
CA PHE A 143 -6.10 2.07 -18.00
C PHE A 143 -7.58 2.35 -18.26
N LEU A 144 -8.44 1.49 -17.72
CA LEU A 144 -9.89 1.68 -17.75
C LEU A 144 -10.39 1.82 -16.31
N PHE A 145 -10.96 2.97 -15.98
CA PHE A 145 -11.69 3.19 -14.73
C PHE A 145 -13.19 3.13 -15.03
N GLU A 146 -13.95 2.30 -14.31
CA GLU A 146 -15.37 2.13 -14.58
C GLU A 146 -16.20 1.87 -13.31
N GLY A 147 -17.51 2.07 -13.40
CA GLY A 147 -18.44 1.73 -12.32
C GLY A 147 -18.14 2.43 -11.00
N GLU A 148 -17.79 1.64 -9.98
CA GLU A 148 -17.51 2.11 -8.61
C GLU A 148 -16.17 2.84 -8.48
N ASP A 149 -15.30 2.77 -9.49
CA ASP A 149 -14.00 3.45 -9.50
C ASP A 149 -14.12 4.97 -9.61
N LEU A 150 -15.25 5.47 -10.14
CA LEU A 150 -15.46 6.87 -10.49
C LEU A 150 -16.12 7.64 -9.34
N TYR A 151 -15.41 8.63 -8.78
CA TYR A 151 -15.94 9.49 -7.71
C TYR A 151 -16.72 10.69 -8.23
N GLN A 152 -16.41 11.15 -9.44
CA GLN A 152 -17.06 12.29 -10.06
C GLN A 152 -17.79 11.86 -11.33
N LYS A 153 -19.02 12.36 -11.49
CA LYS A 153 -19.86 12.15 -12.69
C LYS A 153 -19.70 13.24 -13.74
N ASN A 154 -18.73 14.14 -13.56
CA ASN A 154 -18.54 15.32 -14.39
C ASN A 154 -17.74 15.04 -15.68
N GLY A 155 -17.54 13.76 -16.01
CA GLY A 155 -16.83 13.31 -17.20
C GLY A 155 -15.30 13.36 -17.10
N ALA A 156 -14.64 13.18 -18.23
CA ALA A 156 -13.17 13.17 -18.32
C ALA A 156 -12.55 14.56 -18.03
N PRO A 157 -11.49 14.65 -17.20
CA PRO A 157 -10.84 15.93 -16.96
C PRO A 157 -10.06 16.40 -18.19
N GLU A 158 -10.19 17.69 -18.55
CA GLU A 158 -9.61 18.21 -19.80
C GLU A 158 -8.07 18.30 -19.78
N ASN A 159 -7.50 19.16 -18.92
CA ASN A 159 -6.06 19.46 -18.91
C ASN A 159 -5.52 19.55 -17.48
N GLY A 160 -4.25 19.15 -17.30
CA GLY A 160 -3.54 19.25 -16.02
C GLY A 160 -3.92 18.19 -15.00
N TRP A 161 -4.64 17.15 -15.43
CA TRP A 161 -4.88 15.96 -14.63
C TRP A 161 -3.59 15.16 -14.45
N ARG A 162 -3.56 14.30 -13.43
CA ARG A 162 -2.41 13.42 -13.15
C ARG A 162 -2.90 12.04 -12.76
N LEU A 163 -2.29 11.02 -13.36
CA LEU A 163 -2.41 9.64 -12.88
C LEU A 163 -1.22 9.36 -11.97
N THR A 164 -1.45 8.83 -10.78
CA THR A 164 -0.42 8.53 -9.79
C THR A 164 -0.60 7.15 -9.20
N PHE A 165 0.51 6.53 -8.78
CA PHE A 165 0.45 5.42 -7.84
C PHE A 165 -0.12 5.94 -6.51
N GLU A 166 -0.99 5.16 -5.89
CA GLU A 166 -1.34 5.39 -4.50
C GLU A 166 -0.12 5.06 -3.63
N GLU A 167 0.62 6.09 -3.22
CA GLU A 167 1.67 5.93 -2.23
C GLU A 167 1.02 5.60 -0.89
N ARG A 168 1.01 4.32 -0.55
CA ARG A 168 0.79 3.93 0.83
C ARG A 168 2.05 4.34 1.58
N ASN A 169 1.93 5.34 2.44
CA ASN A 169 2.97 5.69 3.42
C ASN A 169 3.08 4.55 4.45
N ILE A 170 3.57 3.40 4.01
CA ILE A 170 3.94 2.29 4.86
C ILE A 170 5.32 2.65 5.39
N PRO A 171 5.49 2.80 6.71
CA PRO A 171 6.80 3.01 7.29
C PRO A 171 7.79 1.96 6.80
N LYS A 172 8.99 2.35 6.36
CA LYS A 172 10.05 1.39 5.98
C LYS A 172 10.49 0.54 7.19
N GLU A 173 10.52 1.16 8.37
CA GLU A 173 10.78 0.50 9.64
C GLU A 173 9.46 0.22 10.36
N HIS A 174 9.37 -0.93 11.05
CA HIS A 174 8.21 -1.26 11.86
C HIS A 174 8.10 -0.28 13.04
N GLN A 175 6.93 0.35 13.20
CA GLN A 175 6.75 1.42 14.19
C GLN A 175 5.62 1.12 15.18
N LEU A 176 5.63 1.80 16.31
CA LEU A 176 4.56 1.74 17.29
C LEU A 176 3.47 2.77 16.92
N ASP A 177 2.22 2.32 16.76
CA ASP A 177 1.03 3.16 16.60
C ASP A 177 0.38 3.37 17.97
N VAL A 178 0.66 4.53 18.58
CA VAL A 178 0.15 4.91 19.91
C VAL A 178 -1.01 5.91 19.73
N THR A 179 -2.16 5.61 20.32
CA THR A 179 -3.27 6.58 20.38
C THR A 179 -3.03 7.60 21.49
N GLU A 180 -3.68 8.77 21.41
CA GLU A 180 -3.57 9.80 22.45
C GLU A 180 -3.93 9.25 23.85
N GLU A 181 -4.92 8.37 23.92
CA GLU A 181 -5.33 7.69 25.16
C GLU A 181 -4.21 6.84 25.76
N TRP A 182 -3.50 6.09 24.90
CA TRP A 182 -2.36 5.27 25.34
C TRP A 182 -1.16 6.12 25.71
N ALA A 183 -0.89 7.19 24.97
CA ALA A 183 0.19 8.12 25.28
C ALA A 183 -0.05 8.79 26.64
N ALA A 184 -1.29 9.22 26.91
CA ALA A 184 -1.68 9.79 28.20
C ALA A 184 -1.62 8.78 29.35
N PHE A 185 -1.98 7.51 29.10
CA PHE A 185 -1.93 6.45 30.11
C PHE A 185 -0.50 6.02 30.46
N LEU A 186 0.38 5.89 29.47
CA LEU A 186 1.74 5.39 29.65
C LEU A 186 2.73 6.49 30.08
N GLY A 187 2.50 7.74 29.66
CA GLY A 187 3.47 8.82 29.78
C GLY A 187 4.59 8.73 28.73
N GLU A 188 5.27 9.86 28.47
CA GLU A 188 6.26 9.98 27.39
C GLU A 188 7.43 8.98 27.53
N GLU A 189 7.99 8.83 28.72
CA GLU A 189 9.14 7.96 28.95
C GLU A 189 8.85 6.49 28.61
N MET A 190 7.67 5.99 28.98
CA MET A 190 7.26 4.62 28.68
C MET A 190 6.94 4.44 27.19
N VAL A 191 6.35 5.46 26.54
CA VAL A 191 6.13 5.44 25.09
C VAL A 191 7.46 5.32 24.34
N ASP A 192 8.48 6.09 24.74
CA ASP A 192 9.80 6.04 24.12
C ASP A 192 10.47 4.67 24.31
N GLN A 193 10.38 4.09 25.52
CA GLN A 193 10.88 2.74 25.79
C GLN A 193 10.17 1.70 24.91
N LEU A 194 8.85 1.81 24.77
CA LEU A 194 8.06 0.89 23.96
C LEU A 194 8.39 1.05 22.46
N GLN A 195 8.62 2.27 21.99
CA GLN A 195 9.09 2.51 20.62
C GLN A 195 10.45 1.86 20.36
N GLN A 196 11.40 1.99 21.29
CA GLN A 196 12.71 1.34 21.17
C GLN A 196 12.59 -0.18 21.20
N PHE A 197 11.71 -0.72 22.05
CA PHE A 197 11.44 -2.14 22.12
C PHE A 197 10.88 -2.68 20.80
N VAL A 198 9.88 -2.01 20.21
CA VAL A 198 9.28 -2.40 18.92
C VAL A 198 10.33 -2.48 17.81
N LYS A 199 11.31 -1.58 17.78
CA LYS A 199 12.40 -1.58 16.80
C LYS A 199 13.36 -2.78 16.95
N GLN A 200 13.44 -3.38 18.13
CA GLN A 200 14.31 -4.52 18.42
C GLN A 200 13.62 -5.87 18.20
N LEU A 201 12.29 -5.88 18.04
CA LEU A 201 11.54 -7.10 17.77
C LEU A 201 11.92 -7.70 16.42
N ARG A 202 11.81 -9.02 16.32
CA ARG A 202 12.01 -9.73 15.05
C ARG A 202 11.13 -9.13 13.95
N PRO A 203 11.63 -8.97 12.72
CA PRO A 203 10.80 -8.64 11.58
C PRO A 203 9.65 -9.63 11.40
N LEU A 204 8.50 -9.13 10.98
CA LEU A 204 7.35 -9.97 10.63
C LEU A 204 7.52 -10.49 9.19
N GLN A 205 7.01 -11.68 8.94
CA GLN A 205 6.84 -12.18 7.58
C GLN A 205 5.75 -11.38 6.87
N LYS A 206 5.79 -11.37 5.53
CA LYS A 206 4.76 -10.72 4.72
C LYS A 206 3.37 -11.28 5.08
N ASN A 207 2.44 -10.39 5.39
CA ASN A 207 1.07 -10.70 5.81
C ASN A 207 0.96 -11.43 7.17
N GLU A 208 2.03 -11.46 7.98
CA GLU A 208 1.97 -12.02 9.33
C GLU A 208 1.22 -11.07 10.27
N ILE A 209 0.28 -11.62 11.05
CA ILE A 209 -0.33 -10.96 12.20
C ILE A 209 0.25 -11.63 13.43
N ASN A 210 0.87 -10.83 14.31
CA ASN A 210 1.47 -11.34 15.53
C ASN A 210 0.89 -10.61 16.75
N LEU A 211 0.61 -11.35 17.80
CA LEU A 211 0.28 -10.80 19.12
C LEU A 211 1.48 -11.04 20.04
N PHE A 212 2.02 -9.95 20.57
CA PHE A 212 3.14 -9.99 21.48
C PHE A 212 2.69 -9.50 22.86
N GLY A 213 2.77 -10.36 23.87
CA GLY A 213 2.44 -10.00 25.25
C GLY A 213 3.47 -9.01 25.80
N PHE A 214 3.01 -7.90 26.37
CA PHE A 214 3.86 -6.86 26.94
C PHE A 214 3.83 -6.88 28.46
N GLN A 215 2.63 -6.84 29.04
CA GLN A 215 2.43 -6.85 30.49
C GLN A 215 1.16 -7.63 30.84
N ALA A 216 1.19 -8.39 31.94
CA ALA A 216 0.01 -9.05 32.48
C ALA A 216 0.00 -8.91 34.00
N ASP A 217 -1.12 -8.45 34.55
CA ASP A 217 -1.31 -8.28 35.99
C ASP A 217 -2.70 -8.79 36.41
N GLU A 218 -2.78 -9.38 37.59
CA GLU A 218 -4.05 -9.75 38.22
C GLU A 218 -4.61 -8.56 39.00
N ASP A 219 -5.91 -8.27 38.80
CA ASP A 219 -6.59 -7.23 39.54
C ASP A 219 -7.15 -7.73 40.88
N LYS A 220 -7.65 -6.78 41.69
CA LYS A 220 -8.22 -7.07 43.02
C LYS A 220 -9.45 -7.99 43.03
N TYR A 221 -10.04 -8.27 41.86
CA TYR A 221 -11.19 -9.15 41.70
C TYR A 221 -10.81 -10.51 41.10
N GLY A 222 -9.52 -10.75 40.87
CA GLY A 222 -8.99 -11.99 40.30
C GLY A 222 -9.09 -12.06 38.77
N ALA A 223 -9.33 -10.94 38.09
CA ALA A 223 -9.28 -10.89 36.64
C ALA A 223 -7.86 -10.57 36.16
N ILE A 224 -7.41 -11.22 35.09
CA ILE A 224 -6.08 -10.96 34.51
C ILE A 224 -6.21 -9.92 33.41
N GLN A 225 -5.50 -8.80 33.56
CA GLN A 225 -5.38 -7.75 32.56
C GLN A 225 -4.09 -7.98 31.77
N ALA A 226 -4.22 -8.36 30.50
CA ALA A 226 -3.10 -8.55 29.59
C ALA A 226 -3.04 -7.39 28.59
N VAL A 227 -1.92 -6.70 28.55
CA VAL A 227 -1.58 -5.70 27.53
C VAL A 227 -0.68 -6.35 26.50
N ALA A 228 -1.04 -6.22 25.23
CA ALA A 228 -0.31 -6.81 24.12
C ALA A 228 -0.14 -5.82 22.96
N LEU A 229 0.88 -6.08 22.14
CA LEU A 229 1.08 -5.42 20.86
C LEU A 229 0.50 -6.32 19.77
N MET A 230 -0.49 -5.81 19.05
CA MET A 230 -0.95 -6.41 17.80
C MET A 230 -0.14 -5.84 16.66
N ARG A 231 0.65 -6.69 16.01
CA ARG A 231 1.66 -6.31 15.03
C ARG A 231 1.21 -6.73 13.65
N ASN A 232 1.23 -5.78 12.71
CA ASN A 232 0.79 -5.95 11.34
C ASN A 232 1.99 -6.00 10.39
N GLY A 233 2.28 -7.18 9.82
CA GLY A 233 3.30 -7.39 8.79
C GLY A 233 2.76 -7.32 7.35
N SER A 234 1.54 -6.85 7.16
CA SER A 234 0.91 -6.66 5.84
C SER A 234 1.05 -5.21 5.33
N GLU A 235 0.78 -5.04 4.04
CA GLU A 235 0.76 -3.74 3.35
C GLU A 235 -0.63 -3.07 3.43
N GLU A 236 -1.58 -3.67 4.15
CA GLU A 236 -2.97 -3.22 4.29
C GLU A 236 -3.33 -2.92 5.75
N ASN A 237 -4.36 -2.12 5.96
CA ASN A 237 -4.99 -2.00 7.27
C ASN A 237 -5.62 -3.35 7.66
N ILE A 238 -5.34 -3.82 8.86
CA ILE A 238 -6.05 -4.97 9.43
C ILE A 238 -7.15 -4.42 10.32
N LYS A 239 -8.40 -4.71 9.96
CA LYS A 239 -9.55 -4.46 10.82
C LYS A 239 -9.86 -5.72 11.62
N VAL A 240 -9.97 -5.59 12.94
CA VAL A 240 -10.29 -6.69 13.85
C VAL A 240 -11.55 -6.34 14.61
N ASP A 241 -12.67 -6.91 14.19
CA ASP A 241 -13.96 -6.68 14.86
C ASP A 241 -14.09 -7.56 16.12
N LYS A 242 -13.81 -8.86 15.98
CA LYS A 242 -13.89 -9.84 17.07
C LYS A 242 -12.65 -10.72 17.09
N LEU A 243 -12.19 -11.01 18.30
CA LEU A 243 -10.99 -11.80 18.52
C LEU A 243 -11.18 -12.76 19.68
N THR A 244 -10.98 -14.05 19.43
CA THR A 244 -10.89 -15.05 20.51
C THR A 244 -9.43 -15.27 20.85
N LEU A 245 -9.08 -15.16 22.13
CA LEU A 245 -7.72 -15.36 22.62
C LEU A 245 -7.68 -16.38 23.74
N GLN A 246 -6.60 -17.14 23.75
CA GLN A 246 -6.21 -18.05 24.80
C GLN A 246 -4.98 -17.49 25.52
N LEU A 247 -5.06 -17.39 26.84
CA LEU A 247 -3.94 -17.02 27.70
C LEU A 247 -3.27 -18.29 28.24
N GLU A 248 -1.99 -18.45 27.95
CA GLU A 248 -1.15 -19.55 28.42
C GLU A 248 -0.11 -19.04 29.43
N ASP A 249 0.14 -19.83 30.47
CA ASP A 249 1.15 -19.57 31.51
C ASP A 249 2.57 -19.97 31.07
N ALA A 250 3.55 -19.88 31.98
CA ALA A 250 4.95 -20.23 31.71
C ALA A 250 5.16 -21.72 31.37
N ASN A 251 4.26 -22.59 31.81
CA ASN A 251 4.27 -24.03 31.54
C ASN A 251 3.55 -24.38 30.22
N GLY A 252 2.89 -23.41 29.59
CA GLY A 252 2.05 -23.60 28.42
C GLY A 252 0.62 -24.05 28.75
N ASP A 253 0.23 -24.00 30.03
CA ASP A 253 -1.09 -24.36 30.49
C ASP A 253 -2.09 -23.24 30.23
N VAL A 254 -3.31 -23.62 29.83
CA VAL A 254 -4.36 -22.67 29.48
C VAL A 254 -5.02 -22.11 30.73
N ILE A 255 -4.68 -20.87 31.07
CA ILE A 255 -5.25 -20.16 32.22
C ILE A 255 -6.66 -19.70 31.90
N SER A 256 -6.89 -19.11 30.73
CA SER A 256 -8.20 -18.54 30.36
C SER A 256 -8.39 -18.47 28.85
N VAL A 257 -9.65 -18.43 28.41
CA VAL A 257 -10.04 -18.17 27.03
C VAL A 257 -11.08 -17.06 27.05
N GLY A 258 -10.84 -16.00 26.29
CA GLY A 258 -11.71 -14.83 26.21
C GLY A 258 -12.11 -14.54 24.77
N GLN A 259 -13.35 -14.06 24.60
CA GLN A 259 -13.82 -13.50 23.34
C GLN A 259 -13.96 -11.99 23.53
N PHE A 260 -13.29 -11.23 22.66
CA PHE A 260 -13.20 -9.78 22.74
C PHE A 260 -13.87 -9.15 21.52
N ASP A 261 -14.76 -8.20 21.77
CA ASP A 261 -15.30 -7.31 20.75
C ASP A 261 -14.47 -6.03 20.77
N LEU A 262 -13.79 -5.77 19.66
CA LEU A 262 -12.85 -4.68 19.48
C LEU A 262 -13.47 -3.55 18.63
N GLY A 263 -14.70 -3.73 18.13
CA GLY A 263 -15.38 -2.75 17.29
C GLY A 263 -14.57 -2.40 16.04
N ASP A 264 -14.32 -1.12 15.81
CA ASP A 264 -13.56 -0.63 14.64
C ASP A 264 -12.02 -0.64 14.86
N PHE A 265 -11.50 -1.60 15.63
CA PHE A 265 -10.07 -1.66 15.90
C PHE A 265 -9.27 -1.95 14.64
N THR A 266 -8.50 -0.96 14.20
CA THR A 266 -7.68 -1.03 12.99
C THR A 266 -6.20 -0.92 13.34
N VAL A 267 -5.39 -1.83 12.79
CA VAL A 267 -3.92 -1.82 12.88
C VAL A 267 -3.34 -1.45 11.51
N LYS A 268 -2.57 -0.37 11.47
CA LYS A 268 -1.99 0.17 10.23
C LYS A 268 -0.88 -0.73 9.66
N PRO A 269 -0.62 -0.68 8.35
CA PRO A 269 0.48 -1.40 7.71
C PRO A 269 1.81 -1.17 8.42
N ASN A 270 2.59 -2.23 8.62
CA ASN A 270 3.90 -2.20 9.25
C ASN A 270 3.96 -1.47 10.60
N THR A 271 2.90 -1.57 11.41
CA THR A 271 2.86 -1.02 12.77
C THR A 271 2.49 -2.06 13.82
N SER A 272 2.84 -1.75 15.07
CA SER A 272 2.38 -2.41 16.29
C SER A 272 1.42 -1.49 17.03
N LYS A 273 0.22 -1.96 17.36
CA LYS A 273 -0.78 -1.19 18.12
C LYS A 273 -1.08 -1.85 19.47
N LEU A 274 -1.17 -1.06 20.53
CA LEU A 274 -1.49 -1.57 21.85
C LEU A 274 -2.96 -2.01 21.95
N CYS A 275 -3.16 -3.18 22.55
CA CYS A 275 -4.44 -3.77 22.88
C CYS A 275 -4.44 -4.18 24.36
N ARG A 276 -5.57 -4.00 25.04
CA ARG A 276 -5.77 -4.50 26.41
C ARG A 276 -6.89 -5.52 26.41
N PHE A 277 -6.64 -6.67 27.02
CA PHE A 277 -7.57 -7.79 27.15
C PHE A 277 -7.77 -8.11 28.63
N ILE A 278 -9.02 -8.26 29.06
CA ILE A 278 -9.37 -8.55 30.45
C ILE A 278 -10.04 -9.93 30.51
N PHE A 279 -9.37 -10.88 31.15
CA PHE A 279 -9.83 -12.26 31.32
C PHE A 279 -10.49 -12.42 32.70
N HIS A 280 -11.80 -12.65 32.71
CA HIS A 280 -12.58 -12.77 33.94
C HIS A 280 -12.78 -14.23 34.38
N GLU A 281 -12.79 -15.17 33.43
CA GLU A 281 -13.08 -16.58 33.68
C GLU A 281 -11.79 -17.42 33.62
N LEU A 282 -11.15 -17.58 34.77
CA LEU A 282 -9.94 -18.41 34.89
C LEU A 282 -10.34 -19.89 35.01
N ARG A 283 -9.70 -20.75 34.21
CA ARG A 283 -9.87 -22.20 34.23
C ARG A 283 -9.09 -22.87 35.36
N GLN A 284 -8.08 -22.18 35.89
CA GLN A 284 -7.18 -22.67 36.92
C GLN A 284 -7.05 -21.66 38.07
N LYS A 285 -6.80 -22.16 39.29
CA LYS A 285 -6.65 -21.34 40.50
C LYS A 285 -5.20 -20.98 40.82
N GLU A 286 -4.25 -21.72 40.28
CA GLU A 286 -2.81 -21.50 40.42
C GLU A 286 -2.23 -21.43 39.01
N TYR A 287 -1.41 -20.40 38.73
CA TYR A 287 -0.80 -20.16 37.43
C TYR A 287 0.47 -19.33 37.59
N ASP A 288 1.40 -19.42 36.63
CA ASP A 288 2.66 -18.67 36.62
C ASP A 288 2.71 -17.66 35.46
N LEU A 289 2.63 -16.37 35.78
CA LEU A 289 2.74 -15.27 34.80
C LEU A 289 4.18 -14.75 34.61
N SER A 290 5.20 -15.43 35.16
CA SER A 290 6.62 -15.08 34.93
C SER A 290 6.99 -15.11 33.44
N SER A 291 6.31 -15.97 32.67
CA SER A 291 6.25 -15.98 31.23
C SER A 291 4.82 -16.32 30.82
N TRP A 292 4.30 -15.68 29.77
CA TRP A 292 2.93 -15.94 29.31
C TRP A 292 2.81 -15.64 27.82
N THR A 293 1.82 -16.25 27.17
CA THR A 293 1.57 -16.07 25.74
C THR A 293 0.08 -15.89 25.45
N LEU A 294 -0.25 -15.01 24.51
CA LEU A 294 -1.58 -14.94 23.91
C LEU A 294 -1.57 -15.67 22.57
N LYS A 295 -2.47 -16.63 22.41
CA LYS A 295 -2.66 -17.33 21.15
C LYS A 295 -4.08 -17.16 20.64
N MET A 296 -4.20 -16.98 19.33
CA MET A 296 -5.46 -17.21 18.65
C MET A 296 -5.67 -18.74 18.60
N PRO A 297 -6.78 -19.28 19.14
CA PRO A 297 -7.04 -20.71 19.07
C PRO A 297 -7.15 -21.12 17.60
N LYS A 298 -6.55 -22.27 17.26
CA LYS A 298 -6.71 -22.82 15.92
C LYS A 298 -8.20 -23.14 15.71
N PRO A 299 -8.82 -22.79 14.57
CA PRO A 299 -10.14 -23.31 14.26
C PRO A 299 -10.06 -24.84 14.31
N GLU A 300 -10.94 -25.46 15.11
CA GLU A 300 -11.07 -26.91 15.09
C GLU A 300 -11.40 -27.32 13.66
N ALA A 301 -10.54 -28.16 13.06
CA ALA A 301 -10.83 -28.77 11.79
C ALA A 301 -12.00 -29.74 12.02
N ASN A 302 -13.21 -29.32 11.59
CA ASN A 302 -14.34 -30.22 11.41
C ASN A 302 -14.07 -31.19 10.26
#